data_AF-A0A147JRE0-F1
#
_entry.id   AF-A0A147JRE0-F1
#
_cell.length_a   1.000
_cell.length_b   1.000
_cell.length_c   1.000
_cell.angle_alpha   90.00
_cell.angle_beta   90.00
_cell.angle_gamma   90.00
#
_symmetry.space_group_name_H-M   'P 1'
#
loop_
_entity.id
_entity.type
_entity.pdbx_description
1 polymer ?
#
loop_
_entity_poly.entity_id
_entity_poly.type
_entity_poly.pdbx_seq_one_letter_code
_entity_poly.pdbx_strand_id
1 'polypeptide(L)'
;MGISSSGIHKRVKKLVDTGMVRKFVAVVDPQVVGKKLKAFMGISTSPGTCGEVIAQLSQRYEVLEIHEVAGEHDLFVKLVTDDTLKLNEILHCTRSTRSRE
;
A
#
# COMPACT_ATOMS: atom_id res chain seq x y z
N MET A 1 12.07 34.86 -0.63
CA MET A 1 12.84 34.09 -1.64
C MET A 1 12.92 34.93 -2.91
N GLY A 2 14.10 35.39 -3.33
CA GLY A 2 14.27 36.34 -4.45
C GLY A 2 14.06 35.74 -5.84
N ILE A 3 12.96 35.02 -6.08
CA ILE A 3 12.66 34.32 -7.35
C ILE A 3 11.22 34.61 -7.74
N SER A 4 10.96 34.87 -9.02
CA SER A 4 9.61 35.08 -9.55
C SER A 4 8.79 33.78 -9.51
N SER A 5 7.45 33.93 -9.47
CA SER A 5 6.50 32.80 -9.55
C SER A 5 6.75 31.91 -10.78
N SER A 6 7.07 32.53 -11.93
CA SER A 6 7.47 31.82 -13.15
C SER A 6 8.75 31.00 -12.97
N GLY A 7 9.75 31.53 -12.27
CA GLY A 7 11.00 30.82 -11.98
C GLY A 7 10.80 29.60 -11.08
N ILE A 8 9.92 29.71 -10.08
CA ILE A 8 9.54 28.57 -9.22
C ILE A 8 8.81 27.50 -10.05
N HIS A 9 7.83 27.91 -10.87
CA HIS A 9 7.07 26.99 -11.70
C HIS A 9 7.97 26.18 -12.66
N LYS A 10 8.96 26.84 -13.30
CA LYS A 10 9.94 26.16 -14.16
C LYS A 10 10.77 25.11 -13.40
N ARG A 11 11.16 25.40 -12.15
CA ARG A 11 11.94 24.46 -11.32
C ARG A 11 11.10 23.26 -10.89
N VAL A 12 9.87 23.49 -10.44
CA VAL A 12 8.95 22.39 -10.08
C VAL A 12 8.69 21.51 -11.29
N LYS A 13 8.40 22.11 -12.45
CA LYS A 13 8.22 21.36 -13.70
C LYS A 13 9.45 20.49 -14.01
N LYS A 14 10.66 21.04 -13.93
CA LYS A 14 11.88 20.26 -14.14
C LYS A 14 12.01 19.09 -13.15
N LEU A 15 11.63 19.26 -11.89
CA LEU A 15 11.66 18.19 -10.89
C LEU A 15 10.65 17.08 -11.20
N VAL A 16 9.49 17.43 -11.75
CA VAL A 16 8.49 16.46 -12.21
C VAL A 16 9.00 15.74 -13.47
N ASP A 17 9.48 16.49 -14.47
CA ASP A 17 9.95 15.96 -15.76
C ASP A 17 11.17 15.04 -15.58
N THR A 18 12.00 15.27 -14.56
CA THR A 18 13.16 14.42 -14.22
C THR A 18 12.80 13.25 -13.29
N GLY A 19 11.54 13.11 -12.89
CA GLY A 19 11.07 12.05 -12.00
C GLY A 19 11.47 12.21 -10.52
N MET A 20 12.17 13.29 -10.16
CA MET A 20 12.51 13.60 -8.76
C MET A 20 11.25 13.83 -7.92
N VAL A 21 10.24 14.50 -8.49
CA VAL A 21 8.90 14.60 -7.90
C VAL A 21 8.02 13.54 -8.56
N ARG A 22 7.75 12.46 -7.82
CA ARG A 22 6.97 11.31 -8.30
C ARG A 22 5.47 11.60 -8.44
N LYS A 23 4.91 12.36 -7.49
CA LYS A 23 3.48 12.71 -7.46
C LYS A 23 3.21 13.86 -6.49
N PHE A 24 2.14 14.59 -6.75
CA PHE A 24 1.51 15.50 -5.79
C PHE A 24 0.27 14.82 -5.24
N VAL A 25 0.16 14.73 -3.92
CA VAL A 25 -0.96 14.06 -3.25
C VAL A 25 -1.44 14.88 -2.06
N ALA A 26 -2.75 14.85 -1.81
CA ALA A 26 -3.31 15.27 -0.54
C ALA A 26 -3.18 14.10 0.44
N VAL A 27 -2.51 14.33 1.57
CA VAL A 27 -2.45 13.35 2.67
C VAL A 27 -3.62 13.62 3.60
N VAL A 28 -4.49 12.63 3.77
CA VAL A 28 -5.70 12.73 4.57
C VAL A 28 -5.54 11.90 5.84
N ASP A 29 -6.11 12.38 6.95
CA ASP A 29 -6.19 11.62 8.19
C ASP A 29 -7.15 10.43 8.02
N PRO A 30 -6.68 9.17 8.17
CA PRO A 30 -7.52 7.98 8.08
C PRO A 30 -8.72 8.00 9.02
N GLN A 31 -8.60 8.60 10.20
CA GLN A 31 -9.69 8.64 11.19
C GLN A 31 -10.86 9.49 10.70
N VAL A 32 -10.57 10.61 10.02
CA VAL A 32 -11.58 11.53 9.47
C VAL A 32 -12.38 10.88 8.33
N VAL A 33 -11.77 9.95 7.60
CA VAL A 33 -12.41 9.21 6.49
C VAL A 33 -12.94 7.83 6.89
N GLY A 34 -13.08 7.57 8.19
CA GLY A 34 -13.68 6.33 8.69
C GLY A 34 -12.77 5.09 8.71
N LYS A 35 -11.49 5.24 8.36
CA LYS A 35 -10.47 4.16 8.42
C LYS A 35 -9.82 4.14 9.81
N LYS A 36 -10.54 3.57 10.77
CA LYS A 36 -10.21 3.65 12.20
C LYS A 36 -9.12 2.68 12.64
N LEU A 37 -8.97 1.56 11.92
CA LEU A 37 -8.01 0.51 12.27
C LEU A 37 -6.85 0.50 11.28
N LYS A 38 -5.62 0.48 11.81
CA LYS A 38 -4.40 0.27 11.02
C LYS A 38 -3.75 -1.02 11.48
N ALA A 39 -3.41 -1.88 10.54
CA ALA A 39 -2.85 -3.19 10.83
C ALA A 39 -1.62 -3.48 9.98
N PHE A 40 -0.79 -4.40 10.48
CA PHE A 40 0.34 -4.99 9.79
C PHE A 40 0.17 -6.50 9.81
N MET A 41 0.40 -7.16 8.68
CA MET A 41 0.21 -8.60 8.54
C MET A 41 1.43 -9.22 7.87
N GLY A 42 1.95 -10.28 8.50
CA GLY A 42 2.86 -11.21 7.84
C GLY A 42 2.05 -12.27 7.08
N ILE A 43 2.43 -12.53 5.83
CA ILE A 43 1.79 -13.55 5.00
C ILE A 43 2.87 -14.50 4.49
N SER A 44 2.72 -15.78 4.83
CA SER A 44 3.50 -16.86 4.23
C SER A 44 2.69 -17.46 3.08
N THR A 45 3.32 -17.62 1.94
CA THR A 45 2.75 -18.09 0.68
C THR A 45 3.30 -19.47 0.35
N SER A 46 2.59 -20.20 -0.51
CA SER A 46 3.13 -21.46 -1.04
C SER A 46 4.18 -21.15 -2.12
N PRO A 47 5.16 -22.04 -2.36
CA PRO A 47 6.15 -21.84 -3.41
C PRO A 47 5.48 -21.50 -4.76
N GLY A 48 5.89 -20.40 -5.37
CA GLY A 48 5.37 -19.94 -6.65
C GLY A 48 4.05 -19.16 -6.62
N THR A 49 3.37 -19.02 -5.47
CA THR A 49 2.08 -18.30 -5.38
C THR A 49 2.21 -16.84 -4.91
N CYS A 50 3.39 -16.41 -4.47
CA CYS A 50 3.64 -15.06 -3.97
C CYS A 50 3.15 -13.96 -4.92
N GLY A 51 3.45 -14.07 -6.22
CA GLY A 51 3.01 -13.08 -7.22
C GLY A 51 1.49 -12.97 -7.37
N GLU A 52 0.76 -14.08 -7.27
CA GLU A 52 -0.71 -14.08 -7.30
C GLU A 52 -1.28 -13.38 -6.06
N VAL A 53 -0.73 -13.67 -4.89
CA VAL A 53 -1.13 -13.04 -3.62
C VAL A 53 -0.90 -11.53 -3.67
N ILE A 54 0.28 -11.09 -4.16
CA ILE A 54 0.58 -9.66 -4.35
C ILE A 54 -0.45 -9.03 -5.30
N ALA A 55 -0.73 -9.66 -6.44
CA ALA A 55 -1.68 -9.13 -7.43
C ALA A 55 -3.08 -8.96 -6.83
N GLN A 56 -3.56 -9.94 -6.07
CA GLN A 56 -4.87 -9.87 -5.40
C GLN A 56 -4.93 -8.78 -4.34
N LEU A 57 -3.91 -8.68 -3.48
CA LEU A 57 -3.85 -7.67 -2.41
C LEU A 57 -3.72 -6.26 -2.97
N SER A 58 -3.01 -6.08 -4.09
CA SER A 58 -2.82 -4.78 -4.73
C SER A 58 -4.11 -4.17 -5.30
N GLN A 59 -5.15 -4.99 -5.51
CA GLN A 59 -6.47 -4.50 -5.95
C GLN A 59 -7.34 -3.96 -4.80
N ARG A 60 -6.91 -4.12 -3.54
CA ARG A 60 -7.68 -3.70 -2.38
C ARG A 60 -7.26 -2.31 -1.91
N TYR A 61 -8.21 -1.38 -1.84
CA TYR A 61 -7.95 0.00 -1.39
C TYR A 61 -7.54 0.08 0.08
N GLU A 62 -7.86 -0.94 0.88
CA GLU A 62 -7.41 -1.05 2.26
C GLU A 62 -5.90 -1.25 2.35
N VAL A 63 -5.27 -1.86 1.35
CA VAL A 63 -3.83 -2.15 1.34
C VAL A 63 -3.06 -0.90 0.94
N LEU A 64 -2.21 -0.42 1.85
CA LEU A 64 -1.38 0.76 1.63
C LEU A 64 -0.02 0.41 1.07
N GLU A 65 0.58 -0.68 1.56
CA GLU A 65 1.93 -1.11 1.18
C GLU A 65 2.04 -2.63 1.27
N ILE A 66 2.79 -3.21 0.33
CA ILE A 66 3.16 -4.62 0.31
C ILE A 66 4.68 -4.66 0.14
N HIS A 67 5.35 -5.43 1.00
CA HIS A 67 6.79 -5.61 0.98
C HIS A 67 7.10 -7.10 0.94
N GLU A 68 7.88 -7.53 -0.05
CA GLU A 68 8.54 -8.84 0.02
C GLU A 68 9.67 -8.74 1.05
N VAL A 69 9.67 -9.67 2.01
CA VAL A 69 10.63 -9.64 3.13
C VAL A 69 11.34 -10.99 3.23
N ALA A 70 12.62 -10.96 3.59
CA ALA A 70 13.33 -12.17 3.97
C ALA A 70 12.99 -12.51 5.43
N GLY A 71 12.59 -13.74 5.72
CA GLY A 71 12.28 -14.17 7.08
C GLY A 71 11.25 -15.29 7.17
N GLU A 72 10.49 -15.30 8.27
CA GLU A 72 9.43 -16.29 8.54
C GLU A 72 8.20 -16.14 7.62
N HIS A 73 7.99 -14.93 7.11
CA HIS A 73 6.93 -14.61 6.17
C HIS A 73 7.55 -14.14 4.85
N ASP A 74 6.85 -14.41 3.75
CA ASP A 74 7.30 -13.96 2.42
C ASP A 74 6.89 -12.50 2.17
N LEU A 75 5.76 -12.08 2.74
CA LEU A 75 5.20 -10.74 2.57
C LEU A 75 4.91 -10.08 3.92
N PHE A 76 5.14 -8.76 3.96
CA PHE A 76 4.73 -7.87 5.04
C PHE A 76 3.84 -6.76 4.49
N VAL A 77 2.59 -6.72 4.96
CA VAL A 77 1.53 -5.88 4.39
C VAL A 77 1.05 -4.87 5.41
N LYS A 78 0.94 -3.62 4.99
CA LYS A 78 0.35 -2.53 5.77
C LYS A 78 -1.00 -2.17 5.18
N LEU A 79 -2.03 -2.11 6.03
CA LEU A 79 -3.38 -1.80 5.60
C LEU A 79 -4.15 -0.94 6.62
N VAL A 80 -5.24 -0.34 6.14
CA VAL A 80 -6.21 0.39 6.95
C VAL A 80 -7.63 -0.10 6.67
N THR A 81 -8.41 -0.32 7.72
CA THR A 81 -9.79 -0.80 7.64
C THR A 81 -10.70 0.04 8.52
N ASP A 82 -12.01 -0.13 8.30
CA ASP A 82 -13.03 0.58 9.08
C ASP A 82 -13.10 0.02 10.50
N ASP A 83 -12.98 -1.30 10.63
CA ASP A 83 -13.02 -2.05 11.88
C ASP A 83 -12.29 -3.41 11.78
N THR A 84 -12.33 -4.17 12.88
CA THR A 84 -11.75 -5.51 13.00
C THR A 84 -12.50 -6.58 12.17
N LEU A 85 -13.81 -6.41 11.92
CA LEU A 85 -14.57 -7.35 11.10
C LEU A 85 -14.07 -7.31 9.66
N LYS A 86 -13.85 -6.11 9.11
CA LYS A 86 -13.29 -5.92 7.77
C LYS A 86 -11.85 -6.44 7.68
N LEU A 87 -11.05 -6.26 8.73
CA LEU A 87 -9.71 -6.87 8.80
C LEU A 87 -9.78 -8.41 8.73
N ASN A 88 -10.69 -9.03 9.48
CA ASN A 88 -10.87 -10.48 9.46
C ASN A 88 -11.33 -10.98 8.08
N GLU A 89 -12.20 -10.24 7.38
CA GLU A 89 -12.59 -10.56 5.99
C GLU A 89 -11.37 -10.65 5.06
N ILE A 90 -10.45 -9.68 5.16
CA ILE A 90 -9.21 -9.64 4.36
C ILE A 90 -8.29 -10.82 4.73
N LEU A 91 -8.16 -11.12 6.03
CA LEU A 91 -7.37 -12.27 6.51
C LEU A 91 -7.91 -13.60 5.97
N HIS A 92 -9.24 -13.79 5.98
CA HIS A 92 -9.85 -15.02 5.47
C HIS A 92 -9.73 -15.16 3.96
N CYS A 93 -9.89 -14.07 3.20
CA CYS A 93 -9.68 -14.06 1.75
C CYS A 93 -8.23 -14.46 1.37
N THR A 94 -7.26 -14.05 2.18
CA THR A 94 -5.84 -14.39 1.95
C THR A 94 -5.53 -15.86 2.26
N ARG A 95 -6.27 -16.47 3.22
CA ARG A 95 -6.08 -17.88 3.61
C ARG A 95 -6.67 -18.87 2.60
N SER A 96 -7.72 -18.53 1.87
CA SER A 96 -8.35 -19.45 0.90
C SER A 96 -7.42 -19.85 -0.25
N THR A 97 -6.38 -19.07 -0.54
CA THR A 97 -5.32 -19.38 -1.52
C THR A 97 -4.34 -20.47 -1.05
N ARG A 98 -4.45 -20.96 0.19
CA ARG A 98 -3.64 -22.07 0.74
C ARG A 98 -4.16 -23.46 0.33
N SER A 99 -5.32 -23.58 -0.31
CA SER A 99 -5.96 -24.89 -0.58
C SER A 99 -5.98 -25.23 -2.06
N ARG A 100 -4.92 -25.89 -2.52
CA ARG A 100 -4.94 -26.94 -3.57
C ARG A 100 -3.80 -27.92 -3.29
N GLU A 101 -3.99 -28.74 -2.26
CA GLU A 101 -3.44 -30.11 -2.20
C GLU A 101 -4.61 -31.05 -1.89
#